data_AF-A0A850BLJ1-F1
#
_entry.id   AF-A0A850BLJ1-F1
#
_cell.length_a   1.000
_cell.length_b   1.000
_cell.length_c   1.000
_cell.angle_alpha   90.00
_cell.angle_beta   90.00
_cell.angle_gamma   90.00
#
_symmetry.space_group_name_H-M   'P 1'
#
loop_
_entity.id
_entity.type
_entity.pdbx_description
1 polymer ?
#
loop_
_entity_poly.entity_id
_entity_poly.type
_entity_poly.pdbx_seq_one_letter_code
_entity_poly.pdbx_strand_id
1 'polypeptide(L)' 'MKKALGMLMAMGMLASSLGGCSYGAIAVAGDKVVVLRQDAFLFGALRKAFVCRVADTGLSSCAANEAP' A
#
# COMPACT_ATOMS: atom_id res chain seq x y z
N MET A 1 -21.15 1.48 30.68
CA MET A 1 -21.24 0.41 29.67
C MET A 1 -21.42 0.96 28.24
N LYS A 2 -22.53 1.65 27.91
CA LYS A 2 -22.81 2.13 26.53
C LYS A 2 -21.75 3.09 25.94
N LYS A 3 -21.21 4.00 26.78
CA LYS A 3 -20.17 4.96 26.37
C LYS A 3 -18.81 4.30 26.08
N ALA A 4 -18.45 3.27 26.84
CA ALA A 4 -17.20 2.53 26.65
C ALA A 4 -17.22 1.71 25.35
N LEU A 5 -18.37 1.12 25.01
CA LEU A 5 -18.55 0.39 23.75
C LEU A 5 -18.42 1.32 22.53
N GLY A 6 -19.00 2.53 22.60
CA GLY A 6 -18.86 3.53 21.54
C GLY A 6 -17.41 3.98 21.33
N MET A 7 -16.66 4.16 22.42
CA MET A 7 -15.25 4.54 22.36
C MET A 7 -14.37 3.42 21.78
N LEU A 8 -14.62 2.17 22.15
CA LEU A 8 -13.93 0.99 21.59
C LEU A 8 -14.17 0.84 20.07
N MET A 9 -15.40 1.06 19.60
CA MET A 9 -15.70 1.01 18.16
C MET A 9 -15.01 2.13 17.38
N ALA A 10 -15.00 3.36 17.92
CA ALA A 10 -14.28 4.46 17.29
C ALA A 10 -12.77 4.17 17.18
N MET A 11 -12.17 3.64 18.24
CA MET A 11 -10.74 3.29 18.23
C MET A 11 -10.41 2.14 17.27
N GLY A 12 -11.29 1.15 17.14
CA GLY A 12 -11.14 0.07 16.16
C GLY A 12 -11.21 0.55 14.70
N MET A 13 -12.05 1.56 14.41
CA MET A 13 -12.12 2.18 13.09
C MET A 13 -10.88 3.04 12.76
N LEU A 14 -10.32 3.74 13.74
CA LEU A 14 -9.07 4.48 13.55
C LEU A 14 -7.84 3.55 13.42
N ALA A 15 -7.85 2.40 14.09
CA ALA A 15 -6.75 1.43 13.97
C ALA A 15 -6.72 0.74 12.59
N SER A 16 -7.89 0.56 11.96
CA SER A 16 -8.00 -0.08 10.63
C SER A 16 -7.59 0.84 9.47
N SER A 17 -7.62 2.17 9.65
CA SER A 17 -7.13 3.12 8.63
C SER A 17 -5.61 3.28 8.59
N LEU A 18 -4.89 2.81 9.62
CA LEU A 18 -3.43 2.91 9.71
C LEU A 18 -2.69 1.66 9.18
N GLY A 19 -3.40 0.54 8.97
CA GLY A 19 -2.80 -0.76 8.63
C GLY A 19 -3.13 -1.31 7.24
N GLY A 20 -3.94 -0.62 6.44
CA GLY A 20 -4.31 -1.09 5.10
C GLY A 20 -3.27 -0.72 4.04
N CYS A 21 -2.73 -1.68 3.31
CA CYS A 21 -2.15 -1.40 1.99
C CYS A 21 -3.30 -1.57 0.98
N SER A 22 -3.73 -0.51 0.30
CA SER A 22 -4.78 -0.63 -0.72
C SER A 22 -4.18 -1.30 -1.97
N TYR A 23 -5.01 -2.10 -2.66
CA TYR A 23 -4.60 -2.94 -3.79
C TYR A 23 -3.81 -2.13 -4.81
N GLY A 24 -2.53 -2.46 -4.90
CA GLY A 24 -1.63 -1.81 -5.83
C GLY A 24 -1.82 -2.28 -7.26
N ALA A 25 -1.74 -1.37 -8.23
CA ALA A 25 -1.74 -1.73 -9.63
C ALA A 25 -0.37 -2.29 -10.04
N ILE A 26 -0.37 -3.38 -10.80
CA ILE A 26 0.85 -4.03 -11.30
C ILE A 26 0.82 -3.96 -12.83
N ALA A 27 1.87 -3.40 -13.43
CA ALA A 27 2.05 -3.36 -14.87
C ALA A 27 3.38 -4.04 -15.25
N VAL A 28 3.34 -4.95 -16.22
CA VAL A 28 4.52 -5.65 -16.73
C VAL A 28 4.95 -5.02 -18.04
N ALA A 29 6.23 -4.69 -18.17
CA ALA A 29 6.84 -4.15 -19.37
C ALA A 29 8.17 -4.87 -19.65
N GLY A 30 8.10 -5.95 -20.43
CA GLY A 30 9.27 -6.77 -20.74
C GLY A 30 9.86 -7.44 -19.51
N ASP A 31 11.12 -7.10 -19.18
CA ASP A 31 11.86 -7.62 -18.04
C ASP A 31 11.63 -6.84 -16.73
N LYS A 32 10.72 -5.86 -16.75
CA LYS A 32 10.42 -4.99 -15.60
C LYS A 32 8.95 -5.07 -15.21
N VAL A 33 8.71 -4.86 -13.92
CA VAL A 33 7.37 -4.75 -13.34
C VAL A 33 7.29 -3.46 -12.55
N VAL A 34 6.25 -2.69 -12.83
CA VAL A 34 5.89 -1.50 -12.07
C VAL A 34 4.80 -1.87 -11.08
N VAL A 35 5.07 -1.69 -9.79
CA VAL A 35 4.12 -1.91 -8.70
C VAL A 35 3.78 -0.57 -8.09
N LEU A 36 2.52 -0.16 -8.21
CA LEU A 36 1.99 1.04 -7.58
C LEU A 36 1.38 0.66 -6.24
N ARG A 37 2.05 0.95 -5.12
CA ARG A 37 1.47 0.74 -3.79
C ARG A 37 0.74 2.00 -3.34
N GLN A 38 -0.49 1.84 -2.86
CA GLN A 38 -1.16 2.86 -2.08
C GLN A 38 -1.06 2.51 -0.59
N ASP A 39 -0.32 3.32 0.15
CA ASP A 39 -0.39 3.28 1.61
C ASP A 39 -1.72 3.91 2.07
N ALA A 40 -2.43 3.32 3.03
CA ALA A 40 -3.71 3.86 3.53
C ALA A 40 -3.58 5.22 4.23
N PHE A 41 -2.35 5.66 4.50
CA PHE A 41 -2.09 6.95 5.11
C PHE A 41 -2.49 8.10 4.16
N LEU A 42 -3.36 9.01 4.64
CA LEU A 42 -3.87 10.18 3.92
C LEU A 42 -4.57 9.87 2.58
N PHE A 43 -5.51 8.91 2.55
CA PHE A 43 -6.35 8.65 1.36
C PHE A 43 -5.57 8.39 0.06
N GLY A 44 -4.37 7.78 0.15
CA GLY A 44 -3.53 7.53 -1.02
C GLY A 44 -2.71 8.75 -1.48
N ALA A 45 -2.49 9.75 -0.61
CA ALA A 45 -1.53 10.83 -0.87
C ALA A 45 -0.08 10.34 -0.97
N LEU A 46 0.24 9.21 -0.34
CA LEU A 46 1.53 8.53 -0.47
C LEU A 46 1.40 7.35 -1.45
N ARG A 47 1.35 7.64 -2.74
CA ARG A 47 1.54 6.61 -3.79
C ARG A 47 3.03 6.38 -3.99
N LYS A 48 3.46 5.13 -3.84
CA LYS A 48 4.84 4.73 -4.14
C LYS A 48 4.84 3.87 -5.40
N ALA A 49 5.67 4.23 -6.38
CA ALA A 49 5.92 3.40 -7.55
C ALA A 49 7.22 2.63 -7.33
N PHE A 50 7.16 1.30 -7.44
CA PHE A 50 8.33 0.44 -7.44
C PHE A 50 8.55 -0.07 -8.84
N VAL A 51 9.77 0.10 -9.37
CA VAL A 51 10.19 -0.55 -10.62
C VAL A 51 11.12 -1.68 -10.25
N CYS A 52 10.68 -2.90 -10.47
CA CYS A 52 11.41 -4.13 -10.16
C CYS A 52 11.83 -4.84 -11.46
N ARG A 53 12.91 -5.61 -11.42
CA ARG A 53 13.27 -6.59 -12.45
C ARG A 53 12.55 -7.91 -12.17
N VAL A 54 12.12 -8.60 -13.23
CA VAL A 54 11.61 -9.97 -13.14
C VAL A 54 12.80 -10.92 -13.11
N ALA A 55 12.85 -11.79 -12.11
CA ALA A 55 13.76 -12.92 -12.00
C ALA A 55 12.97 -14.22 -11.83
N ASP A 56 13.61 -15.37 -12.03
CA ASP A 56 12.95 -16.69 -11.93
C ASP A 56 12.38 -16.96 -10.53
N THR A 57 12.93 -16.32 -9.50
CA THR A 57 12.49 -16.42 -8.11
C THR A 57 11.47 -15.34 -7.72
N GLY A 58 11.14 -14.40 -8.61
CA GLY A 58 10.18 -13.32 -8.37
C GLY A 58 10.71 -11.92 -8.72
N LEU A 59 10.18 -10.89 -8.05
CA LEU A 59 10.59 -9.50 -8.26
C LEU A 59 11.89 -9.20 -7.49
N SER A 60 12.89 -8.66 -8.18
CA SER A 60 14.19 -8.32 -7.61
C SER A 60 14.62 -6.90 -8.02
N SER A 61 15.61 -6.34 -7.31
CA SER A 61 16.17 -5.01 -7.62
C SER A 61 15.11 -3.89 -7.75
N CYS A 62 14.15 -3.86 -6.82
CA CYS A 62 13.08 -2.87 -6.81
C CYS A 62 13.58 -1.48 -6.41
N ALA A 63 13.54 -0.53 -7.35
CA ALA A 63 13.80 0.88 -7.06
C ALA A 63 12.49 1.58 -6.69
N ALA A 64 12.46 2.22 -5.52
CA ALA A 64 11.35 3.08 -5.11
C ALA A 64 11.53 4.46 -5.75
N ASN A 65 10.53 4.90 -6.50
CA ASN A 65 10.39 6.29 -6.90
C ASN A 65 9.10 6.85 -6.30
N GLU A 66 9.14 8.13 -5.97
CA GLU A 66 7.92 8.87 -5.68
C GLU A 66 7.15 8.97 -7.00
N ALA A 67 5.97 8.35 -7.04
CA ALA A 67 5.11 8.48 -8.20
C ALA A 67 4.64 9.94 -8.29
N PRO A 68 4.43 10.49 -9.50
CA PRO A 68 3.74 11.77 -9.65
C PRO A 68 2.33 11.76 -9.02
#